data_AF-A0A822MU85-F1
#
_entry.id   AF-A0A822MU85-F1
#
_cell.length_a   1.000
_cell.length_b   1.000
_cell.length_c   1.000
_cell.angle_alpha   90.00
_cell.angle_beta   90.00
_cell.angle_gamma   90.00
#
_symmetry.space_group_name_H-M   'P 1'
#
loop_
_entity.id
_entity.type
_entity.pdbx_description
1 polymer ?
#
loop_
_entity_poly.entity_id
_entity_poly.type
_entity_poly.pdbx_seq_one_letter_code
_entity_poly.pdbx_strand_id
1 'polypeptide(L)'
;MLEFIKNYILLIVAFVLAILIGYMIFANPLEFSKNEIREFSLKAMLYSLTAIVAILGYWWTQVKQQERHDDSLYEERWNKTLDIKKDALVEMCQLRANMSGIITNTTRYHLDEFIEQEGYFNNVVKELRQNGEKITDLGAMFLMDNEDEEVTIKALEFNLKLLDMESCLDQWLPIPNDNVDAERAIRHLVVTHLRSLSYIVDDLRWEIHCEAQGIVIQRYDINRDDDEQLSGYVSNEEYLDWKKEEDKERMRLRKYYASGGSRT
;
A
#
# COMPACT_ATOMS: atom_id res chain seq x y z
N MET A 1 16.16 -28.98 0.60
CA MET A 1 16.07 -30.43 0.27
C MET A 1 16.71 -30.76 -1.08
N LEU A 2 16.43 -29.99 -2.14
CA LEU A 2 17.06 -30.14 -3.46
C LEU A 2 18.60 -29.97 -3.47
N GLU A 3 19.14 -29.00 -2.73
CA GLU A 3 20.59 -28.78 -2.63
C GLU A 3 21.34 -29.95 -1.96
N PHE A 4 20.68 -30.65 -1.04
CA PHE A 4 21.26 -31.77 -0.31
C PHE A 4 21.39 -33.02 -1.19
N ILE A 5 20.36 -33.31 -1.99
CA ILE A 5 20.35 -34.41 -2.97
C ILE A 5 21.40 -34.15 -4.08
N LYS A 6 21.57 -32.88 -4.48
CA LYS A 6 22.50 -32.44 -5.52
C LYS A 6 23.97 -32.70 -5.17
N ASN A 7 24.42 -32.32 -3.98
CA ASN A 7 25.80 -32.56 -3.54
C ASN A 7 26.10 -34.06 -3.42
N TYR A 8 25.10 -34.85 -3.01
CA TYR A 8 25.22 -36.30 -2.90
C TYR A 8 25.40 -36.99 -4.24
N ILE A 9 24.63 -36.63 -5.28
CA ILE A 9 24.77 -37.24 -6.62
C ILE A 9 26.13 -36.91 -7.23
N LEU A 10 26.61 -35.67 -7.08
CA LEU A 10 27.90 -35.24 -7.62
C LEU A 10 29.07 -35.96 -6.91
N LEU A 11 28.96 -36.15 -5.59
CA LEU A 11 29.87 -36.97 -4.80
C LEU A 11 29.86 -38.44 -5.24
N ILE A 12 28.68 -39.02 -5.51
CA ILE A 12 28.55 -40.41 -5.98
C ILE A 12 29.23 -40.60 -7.34
N VAL A 13 29.01 -39.69 -8.30
CA VAL A 13 29.64 -39.77 -9.63
C VAL A 13 31.16 -39.63 -9.53
N ALA A 14 31.65 -38.67 -8.74
CA ALA A 14 33.09 -38.49 -8.50
C ALA A 14 33.71 -39.72 -7.83
N PHE A 15 33.01 -40.34 -6.87
CA PHE A 15 33.46 -41.54 -6.18
C PHE A 15 33.52 -42.76 -7.11
N VAL A 16 32.52 -42.95 -7.97
CA VAL A 16 32.49 -44.05 -8.96
C VAL A 16 33.62 -43.89 -9.98
N LEU A 17 33.88 -42.67 -10.47
CA LEU A 17 35.01 -42.38 -11.38
C LEU A 17 36.37 -42.66 -10.71
N ALA A 18 36.54 -42.26 -9.45
CA ALA A 18 37.77 -42.51 -8.70
C ALA A 18 38.02 -44.02 -8.48
N ILE A 19 36.96 -44.78 -8.17
CA ILE A 19 37.04 -46.25 -8.06
C ILE A 19 37.41 -46.88 -9.40
N LEU A 20 36.82 -46.44 -10.51
CA LEU A 20 37.09 -46.98 -11.83
C LEU A 20 38.54 -46.72 -12.27
N ILE A 21 39.06 -45.51 -12.01
CA ILE A 21 40.46 -45.17 -12.25
C ILE A 21 41.38 -46.00 -11.35
N GLY A 22 41.05 -46.13 -10.06
CA GLY A 22 41.80 -46.97 -9.12
C GLY A 22 41.83 -48.44 -9.55
N TYR A 23 40.69 -48.99 -9.98
CA TYR A 23 40.59 -50.36 -10.47
C TYR A 23 41.43 -50.59 -11.72
N MET A 24 41.46 -49.64 -12.67
CA MET A 24 42.30 -49.71 -13.86
C MET A 24 43.80 -49.65 -13.52
N ILE A 25 44.20 -48.90 -12.48
CA ILE A 25 45.59 -48.82 -12.02
C ILE A 25 46.03 -50.10 -11.29
N PHE A 26 45.18 -50.68 -10.44
CA PHE A 26 45.54 -51.80 -9.57
C PHE A 26 45.31 -53.19 -10.21
N ALA A 27 44.19 -53.39 -10.90
CA ALA A 27 43.83 -54.70 -11.46
C ALA A 27 44.30 -54.87 -12.92
N ASN A 28 44.55 -53.77 -13.64
CA ASN A 28 44.93 -53.70 -15.05
C ASN A 28 44.44 -54.88 -15.93
N PRO A 29 43.12 -55.16 -15.96
CA PRO A 29 42.59 -56.36 -16.60
C PRO A 29 42.74 -56.35 -18.14
N LEU A 30 43.17 -55.23 -18.71
CA LEU A 30 43.33 -54.99 -20.14
C LEU A 30 44.81 -54.89 -20.57
N GLU A 31 45.75 -55.15 -19.64
CA GLU A 31 47.21 -55.16 -19.87
C GLU A 31 47.79 -53.87 -20.49
N PHE A 32 47.19 -52.72 -20.22
CA PHE A 32 47.71 -51.44 -20.72
C PHE A 32 49.08 -51.10 -20.13
N SER A 33 49.91 -50.42 -20.92
CA SER A 33 51.17 -49.90 -20.44
C SER A 33 50.96 -48.77 -19.43
N LYS A 34 51.92 -48.57 -18.52
CA LYS A 34 51.87 -47.51 -17.51
C LYS A 34 51.69 -46.10 -18.12
N ASN A 35 52.19 -45.88 -19.33
CA ASN A 35 52.05 -44.60 -20.03
C ASN A 35 50.62 -44.41 -20.58
N GLU A 36 49.99 -45.45 -21.13
CA GLU A 36 48.60 -45.39 -21.61
C GLU A 36 47.62 -45.15 -20.47
N ILE A 37 47.82 -45.80 -19.32
CA ILE A 37 47.00 -45.57 -18.12
C ILE A 37 47.14 -44.11 -17.64
N ARG A 38 48.35 -43.56 -17.67
CA ARG A 38 48.60 -42.16 -17.31
C ARG A 38 47.90 -41.20 -18.28
N GLU A 39 48.02 -41.39 -19.58
CA GLU A 39 47.34 -40.55 -20.57
C GLU A 39 45.81 -40.66 -20.48
N PHE A 40 45.28 -41.86 -20.28
CA PHE A 40 43.86 -42.09 -20.08
C PHE A 40 43.35 -41.38 -18.83
N SER A 41 44.07 -41.49 -17.71
CA SER A 41 43.71 -40.82 -16.45
C SER A 41 43.72 -39.30 -16.57
N LEU A 42 44.68 -38.72 -17.29
CA LEU A 42 44.75 -37.28 -17.55
C LEU A 42 43.59 -36.81 -18.43
N LYS A 43 43.28 -37.55 -19.51
CA LYS A 43 42.13 -37.25 -20.37
C LYS A 43 40.81 -37.38 -19.62
N ALA A 44 40.64 -38.44 -18.84
CA ALA A 44 39.47 -38.65 -18.00
C ALA A 44 39.30 -37.51 -16.99
N MET A 45 40.36 -37.09 -16.32
CA MET A 45 40.34 -35.96 -15.39
C MET A 45 39.96 -34.65 -16.08
N LEU A 46 40.56 -34.36 -17.25
CA LEU A 46 40.25 -33.15 -18.03
C LEU A 46 38.78 -33.12 -18.44
N TYR A 47 38.27 -34.22 -19.03
CA TYR A 47 36.88 -34.31 -19.46
C TYR A 47 35.90 -34.22 -18.29
N SER A 48 36.23 -34.83 -17.14
CA SER A 48 35.44 -34.75 -15.92
C SER A 48 35.36 -33.30 -15.41
N LEU A 49 36.49 -32.59 -15.38
CA LEU A 49 36.54 -31.20 -14.94
C LEU A 49 35.70 -30.29 -15.86
N THR A 50 35.83 -30.46 -17.18
CA THR A 50 35.02 -29.70 -18.14
C THR A 50 33.53 -29.99 -18.00
N ALA A 51 33.15 -31.24 -17.74
CA ALA A 51 31.76 -31.61 -17.50
C ALA A 51 31.21 -30.98 -16.21
N ILE A 52 31.99 -30.98 -15.13
CA ILE A 52 31.61 -30.34 -13.85
C ILE A 52 31.41 -28.84 -14.05
N VAL A 53 32.34 -28.15 -14.72
CA VAL A 53 32.22 -26.71 -14.99
C VAL A 53 30.99 -26.40 -15.85
N ALA A 54 30.71 -27.20 -16.88
CA ALA A 54 29.54 -27.03 -17.73
C ALA A 54 28.23 -27.22 -16.94
N ILE A 55 28.14 -28.25 -16.08
CA ILE A 55 26.96 -28.52 -15.25
C ILE A 55 26.75 -27.38 -14.24
N LEU A 56 27.82 -26.92 -13.57
CA LEU A 56 27.75 -25.81 -12.62
C LEU A 56 27.36 -24.49 -13.31
N GLY A 57 27.91 -24.22 -14.49
CA GLY A 57 27.59 -23.03 -15.28
C GLY A 57 26.14 -23.02 -15.78
N TYR A 58 25.67 -24.16 -16.31
CA TYR A 58 24.26 -24.32 -16.70
C TYR A 58 23.33 -24.11 -15.50
N TRP A 59 23.65 -24.71 -14.36
CA TRP A 59 22.85 -24.57 -13.15
C TRP A 59 22.84 -23.14 -12.61
N TRP A 60 23.99 -22.47 -12.54
CA TRP A 60 24.07 -21.06 -12.15
C TRP A 60 23.19 -20.18 -13.03
N THR A 61 23.20 -20.44 -14.34
CA THR A 61 22.36 -19.72 -15.30
C THR A 61 20.87 -19.98 -15.04
N GLN A 62 20.47 -21.22 -14.73
CA GLN A 62 19.09 -21.56 -14.38
C GLN A 62 18.64 -20.88 -13.07
N VAL A 63 19.47 -20.89 -12.02
CA VAL A 63 19.16 -20.19 -10.75
C VAL A 63 19.00 -18.70 -10.98
N LYS A 64 19.94 -18.07 -11.70
CA LYS A 64 19.86 -16.64 -12.03
C LYS A 64 18.67 -16.30 -12.92
N GLN A 65 18.26 -17.20 -13.82
CA GLN A 65 17.04 -17.03 -14.61
C GLN A 65 15.80 -17.11 -13.73
N GLN A 66 15.77 -18.02 -12.76
CA GLN A 66 14.66 -18.16 -11.84
C GLN A 66 14.56 -16.97 -10.88
N GLU A 67 15.68 -16.47 -10.35
CA GLU A 67 15.74 -15.23 -9.58
C GLU A 67 15.17 -14.05 -10.37
N ARG A 68 15.66 -13.80 -11.59
CA ARG A 68 15.13 -12.71 -12.46
C ARG A 68 13.64 -12.85 -12.78
N HIS A 69 13.18 -14.08 -12.97
CA HIS A 69 11.77 -14.35 -13.22
C HIS A 69 10.92 -14.05 -11.97
N ASP A 70 11.40 -14.43 -10.79
CA ASP A 70 10.72 -14.18 -9.53
C ASP A 70 10.74 -12.67 -9.18
N ASP A 71 11.83 -11.97 -9.45
CA ASP A 71 11.94 -10.51 -9.33
C ASP A 71 10.94 -9.80 -10.27
N SER A 72 10.90 -10.22 -11.54
CA SER A 72 9.93 -9.69 -12.52
C SER A 72 8.48 -9.94 -12.10
N LEU A 73 8.17 -11.12 -11.56
CA LEU A 73 6.84 -11.42 -11.03
C LEU A 73 6.51 -10.59 -9.79
N TYR A 74 7.49 -10.30 -8.94
CA TYR A 74 7.32 -9.43 -7.78
C TYR A 74 7.01 -8.00 -8.21
N GLU A 75 7.81 -7.44 -9.12
CA GLU A 75 7.58 -6.09 -9.68
C GLU A 75 6.23 -5.96 -10.37
N GLU A 76 5.81 -6.96 -11.15
CA GLU A 76 4.51 -6.96 -11.82
C GLU A 76 3.36 -6.94 -10.79
N ARG A 77 3.44 -7.80 -9.76
CA ARG A 77 2.44 -7.84 -8.69
C ARG A 77 2.41 -6.54 -7.90
N TRP A 78 3.58 -5.99 -7.60
CA TRP A 78 3.70 -4.74 -6.89
C TRP A 78 3.07 -3.58 -7.67
N ASN A 79 3.44 -3.42 -8.94
CA ASN A 79 2.86 -2.39 -9.81
C ASN A 79 1.34 -2.51 -9.92
N LYS A 80 0.84 -3.75 -10.04
CA LYS A 80 -0.61 -4.01 -10.04
C LYS A 80 -1.27 -3.59 -8.73
N THR A 81 -0.66 -3.85 -7.58
CA THR A 81 -1.16 -3.39 -6.28
C THR A 81 -1.18 -1.86 -6.19
N LEU A 82 -0.11 -1.18 -6.65
CA LEU A 82 -0.06 0.27 -6.69
C LEU A 82 -1.14 0.88 -7.59
N ASP A 83 -1.43 0.25 -8.73
CA ASP A 83 -2.50 0.70 -9.62
C ASP A 83 -3.89 0.53 -8.98
N ILE A 84 -4.14 -0.58 -8.29
CA ILE A 84 -5.38 -0.79 -7.51
C ILE A 84 -5.55 0.29 -6.44
N LYS A 85 -4.48 0.59 -5.69
CA LYS A 85 -4.51 1.64 -4.66
C LYS A 85 -4.73 3.02 -5.26
N LYS A 86 -4.11 3.32 -6.41
CA LYS A 86 -4.34 4.57 -7.12
C LYS A 86 -5.80 4.74 -7.53
N ASP A 87 -6.40 3.69 -8.10
CA ASP A 87 -7.82 3.72 -8.50
C ASP A 87 -8.72 3.94 -7.28
N ALA A 88 -8.41 3.30 -6.15
CA ALA A 88 -9.10 3.54 -4.89
C ALA A 88 -8.98 4.98 -4.39
N LEU A 89 -7.80 5.61 -4.46
CA LEU A 89 -7.63 7.03 -4.07
C LEU A 89 -8.45 7.97 -4.97
N VAL A 90 -8.52 7.68 -6.27
CA VAL A 90 -9.36 8.44 -7.21
C VAL A 90 -10.83 8.33 -6.79
N GLU A 91 -11.28 7.13 -6.47
CA GLU A 91 -12.64 6.90 -6.00
C GLU A 91 -12.92 7.59 -4.66
N MET A 92 -12.02 7.48 -3.67
CA MET A 92 -12.12 8.21 -2.41
C MET A 92 -12.21 9.73 -2.62
N CYS A 93 -11.43 10.29 -3.55
CA CYS A 93 -11.49 11.70 -3.89
C CYS A 93 -12.87 12.11 -4.41
N GLN A 94 -13.49 11.27 -5.25
CA GLN A 94 -14.83 11.53 -5.80
C GLN A 94 -15.89 11.43 -4.72
N LEU A 95 -15.86 10.39 -3.87
CA LEU A 95 -16.78 10.21 -2.76
C LEU A 95 -16.71 11.38 -1.77
N ARG A 96 -15.49 11.75 -1.37
CA ARG A 96 -15.24 12.89 -0.47
C ARG A 96 -15.72 14.21 -1.08
N ALA A 97 -15.52 14.42 -2.38
CA ALA A 97 -16.05 15.59 -3.08
C ALA A 97 -17.58 15.60 -3.10
N ASN A 98 -18.23 14.45 -3.30
CA ASN A 98 -19.69 14.32 -3.21
C ASN A 98 -20.19 14.69 -1.81
N MET A 99 -19.57 14.14 -0.75
CA MET A 99 -19.91 14.48 0.64
C MET A 99 -19.82 15.98 0.91
N SER A 100 -18.74 16.63 0.46
CA SER A 100 -18.57 18.09 0.58
C SER A 100 -19.68 18.86 -0.15
N GLY A 101 -20.05 18.40 -1.35
CA GLY A 101 -21.14 18.96 -2.14
C GLY A 101 -22.49 18.86 -1.43
N ILE A 102 -22.83 17.66 -0.94
CA ILE A 102 -24.06 17.40 -0.17
C ILE A 102 -24.12 18.34 1.04
N ILE A 103 -23.10 18.32 1.91
CA ILE A 103 -23.07 19.13 3.13
C ILE A 103 -23.19 20.62 2.83
N THR A 104 -22.48 21.10 1.81
CA THR A 104 -22.52 22.52 1.41
C THR A 104 -23.90 22.91 0.89
N ASN A 105 -24.51 22.08 0.04
CA ASN A 105 -25.83 22.35 -0.54
C ASN A 105 -26.92 22.30 0.54
N THR A 106 -26.89 21.30 1.42
CA THR A 106 -27.81 21.18 2.56
C THR A 106 -27.69 22.39 3.48
N THR A 107 -26.47 22.81 3.82
CA THR A 107 -26.26 23.96 4.72
C THR A 107 -26.72 25.28 4.11
N ARG A 108 -26.56 25.49 2.80
CA ARG A 108 -26.79 26.78 2.14
C ARG A 108 -28.18 26.95 1.54
N TYR A 109 -28.76 25.89 0.99
CA TYR A 109 -29.94 25.99 0.14
C TYR A 109 -31.11 25.13 0.62
N HIS A 110 -30.83 24.00 1.29
CA HIS A 110 -31.85 23.03 1.67
C HIS A 110 -31.95 22.80 3.18
N LEU A 111 -31.56 23.80 3.98
CA LEU A 111 -31.55 23.67 5.45
C LEU A 111 -32.96 23.45 5.99
N ASP A 112 -33.93 24.18 5.45
CA ASP A 112 -35.34 24.13 5.87
C ASP A 112 -35.94 22.77 5.50
N GLU A 113 -35.71 22.32 4.26
CA GLU A 113 -36.12 20.98 3.80
C GLU A 113 -35.48 19.87 4.65
N PHE A 114 -34.23 20.04 5.05
CA PHE A 114 -33.52 19.10 5.93
C PHE A 114 -34.09 19.01 7.34
N ILE A 115 -34.65 20.10 7.86
CA ILE A 115 -35.24 20.16 9.20
C ILE A 115 -36.69 19.67 9.19
N GLU A 116 -37.45 20.03 8.15
CA GLU A 116 -38.90 19.84 8.13
C GLU A 116 -39.32 18.55 7.42
N GLN A 117 -38.52 18.05 6.47
CA GLN A 117 -38.87 16.89 5.65
C GLN A 117 -38.02 15.67 6.05
N GLU A 118 -38.62 14.78 6.84
CA GLU A 118 -38.01 13.52 7.28
C GLU A 118 -37.45 12.69 6.10
N GLY A 119 -38.15 12.68 4.96
CA GLY A 119 -37.69 11.99 3.76
C GLY A 119 -36.41 12.57 3.16
N TYR A 120 -36.24 13.90 3.17
CA TYR A 120 -35.02 14.54 2.68
C TYR A 120 -33.86 14.32 3.67
N PHE A 121 -34.12 14.50 4.96
CA PHE A 121 -33.16 14.19 6.03
C PHE A 121 -32.59 12.78 5.89
N ASN A 122 -33.45 11.77 5.85
CA ASN A 122 -33.06 10.36 5.76
C ASN A 122 -32.26 10.06 4.48
N ASN A 123 -32.59 10.68 3.36
CA ASN A 123 -31.84 10.52 2.11
C ASN A 123 -30.43 11.10 2.20
N VAL A 124 -30.29 12.33 2.72
CA VAL A 124 -28.99 12.99 2.87
C VAL A 124 -28.09 12.19 3.82
N VAL A 125 -28.61 11.80 4.97
CA VAL A 125 -27.87 11.01 5.95
C VAL A 125 -27.45 9.67 5.37
N LYS A 126 -28.35 8.95 4.70
CA LYS A 126 -28.04 7.68 4.03
C LYS A 126 -26.93 7.85 2.99
N GLU A 127 -26.99 8.87 2.14
CA GLU A 127 -25.98 9.10 1.11
C GLU A 127 -24.61 9.44 1.73
N LEU A 128 -24.59 10.30 2.75
CA LEU A 128 -23.36 10.62 3.49
C LEU A 128 -22.75 9.39 4.16
N ARG A 129 -23.58 8.55 4.79
CA ARG A 129 -23.13 7.31 5.43
C ARG A 129 -22.57 6.32 4.42
N GLN A 130 -23.26 6.10 3.31
CA GLN A 130 -22.79 5.21 2.25
C GLN A 130 -21.44 5.65 1.68
N ASN A 131 -21.25 6.96 1.49
CA ASN A 131 -19.96 7.50 1.06
C ASN A 131 -18.87 7.30 2.13
N GLY A 132 -19.18 7.54 3.41
CA GLY A 132 -18.24 7.35 4.52
C GLY A 132 -17.82 5.88 4.69
N GLU A 133 -18.78 4.95 4.72
CA GLU A 133 -18.54 3.50 4.76
C GLU A 133 -17.67 3.04 3.59
N LYS A 134 -17.96 3.50 2.37
CA LYS A 134 -17.18 3.13 1.19
C LYS A 134 -15.74 3.66 1.25
N ILE A 135 -15.52 4.86 1.80
CA ILE A 135 -14.16 5.36 2.03
C ILE A 135 -13.43 4.49 3.07
N THR A 136 -14.10 4.05 4.14
CA THR A 136 -13.52 3.11 5.11
C THR A 136 -13.10 1.80 4.45
N ASP A 137 -13.97 1.20 3.62
CA ASP A 137 -13.68 -0.05 2.91
C ASP A 137 -12.50 0.10 1.94
N LEU A 138 -12.44 1.22 1.21
CA LEU A 138 -11.31 1.54 0.36
C LEU A 138 -10.05 1.83 1.20
N GLY A 139 -10.18 2.44 2.38
CA GLY A 139 -9.08 2.77 3.29
C GLY A 139 -8.39 1.53 3.84
N ALA A 140 -9.13 0.43 3.99
CA ALA A 140 -8.61 -0.82 4.51
C ALA A 140 -7.45 -1.41 3.69
N MET A 141 -7.37 -1.10 2.38
CA MET A 141 -6.29 -1.60 1.54
C MET A 141 -4.93 -0.92 1.78
N PHE A 142 -4.92 0.19 2.52
CA PHE A 142 -3.70 0.92 2.88
C PHE A 142 -3.11 0.44 4.23
N LEU A 143 -3.92 -0.24 5.04
CA LEU A 143 -3.55 -0.75 6.37
C LEU A 143 -2.41 -1.78 6.34
N MET A 144 -2.18 -2.45 5.22
CA MET A 144 -1.11 -3.44 5.10
C MET A 144 0.27 -2.81 4.78
N ASP A 145 0.31 -1.54 4.39
CA ASP A 145 1.52 -0.89 3.87
C ASP A 145 1.96 0.33 4.69
N ASN A 146 1.03 1.00 5.39
CA ASN A 146 1.29 2.10 6.30
C ASN A 146 0.73 1.74 7.68
N GLU A 147 1.52 1.92 8.74
CA GLU A 147 1.05 1.78 10.13
C GLU A 147 0.06 2.90 10.54
N ASP A 148 -0.05 3.96 9.74
CA ASP A 148 -0.94 5.10 9.97
C ASP A 148 -2.32 4.86 9.34
N GLU A 149 -3.33 4.57 10.16
CA GLU A 149 -4.70 4.28 9.75
C GLU A 149 -5.53 5.56 9.45
N GLU A 150 -4.90 6.69 9.14
CA GLU A 150 -5.51 8.02 9.25
C GLU A 150 -6.74 8.24 8.35
N VAL A 151 -6.73 7.76 7.09
CA VAL A 151 -7.90 7.85 6.19
C VAL A 151 -9.09 7.10 6.77
N THR A 152 -8.84 5.87 7.23
CA THR A 152 -9.86 4.98 7.82
C THR A 152 -10.39 5.55 9.13
N ILE A 153 -9.51 6.07 10.00
CA ILE A 153 -9.87 6.74 11.25
C ILE A 153 -10.77 7.95 10.97
N LYS A 154 -10.41 8.80 9.99
CA LYS A 154 -11.20 9.99 9.65
C LYS A 154 -12.56 9.65 9.03
N ALA A 155 -12.63 8.60 8.22
CA ALA A 155 -13.90 8.10 7.69
C ALA A 155 -14.81 7.52 8.80
N LEU A 156 -14.23 6.83 9.78
CA LEU A 156 -14.95 6.37 10.97
C LEU A 156 -15.41 7.54 11.85
N GLU A 157 -14.55 8.54 12.08
CA GLU A 157 -14.88 9.76 12.80
C GLU A 157 -16.07 10.48 12.15
N PHE A 158 -16.08 10.55 10.81
CA PHE A 158 -17.22 11.09 10.05
C PHE A 158 -18.51 10.31 10.33
N ASN A 159 -18.48 8.99 10.24
CA ASN A 159 -19.67 8.14 10.45
C ASN A 159 -20.19 8.24 11.89
N LEU A 160 -19.30 8.28 12.89
CA LEU A 160 -19.67 8.50 14.29
C LEU A 160 -20.31 9.87 14.48
N LYS A 161 -19.75 10.91 13.86
CA LYS A 161 -20.30 12.27 13.96
C LYS A 161 -21.65 12.41 13.27
N LEU A 162 -21.87 11.65 12.21
CA LEU A 162 -23.16 11.57 11.53
C LEU A 162 -24.21 10.88 12.42
N LEU A 163 -23.84 9.77 13.06
CA LEU A 163 -24.70 9.05 14.01
C LEU A 163 -25.07 9.92 15.22
N ASP A 164 -24.11 10.71 15.74
CA ASP A 164 -24.36 11.69 16.80
C ASP A 164 -25.37 12.74 16.36
N MET A 165 -25.27 13.22 15.12
CA MET A 165 -26.21 14.20 14.57
C MET A 165 -27.61 13.61 14.44
N GLU A 166 -27.75 12.39 13.92
CA GLU A 166 -29.04 11.68 13.84
C GLU A 166 -29.66 11.52 15.22
N SER A 167 -28.91 10.95 16.17
CA SER A 167 -29.38 10.71 17.53
C SER A 167 -29.79 12.00 18.26
N CYS A 168 -29.11 13.10 17.95
CA CYS A 168 -29.46 14.41 18.49
C CYS A 168 -30.74 14.93 17.84
N LEU A 169 -30.80 14.99 16.51
CA LEU A 169 -31.93 15.58 15.79
C LEU A 169 -33.24 14.81 15.99
N ASP A 170 -33.19 13.48 16.14
CA ASP A 170 -34.35 12.66 16.48
C ASP A 170 -35.02 13.07 17.81
N GLN A 171 -34.28 13.69 18.73
CA GLN A 171 -34.82 14.14 20.03
C GLN A 171 -35.48 15.52 19.95
N TRP A 172 -35.09 16.34 18.97
CA TRP A 172 -35.50 17.75 18.87
C TRP A 172 -36.46 18.00 17.69
N LEU A 173 -36.63 17.04 16.79
CA LEU A 173 -37.55 17.09 15.66
C LEU A 173 -38.75 16.14 15.87
N PRO A 174 -39.96 16.49 15.39
CA PRO A 174 -40.31 17.76 14.75
C PRO A 174 -40.48 18.88 15.79
N ILE A 175 -40.23 20.11 15.33
CA ILE A 175 -40.29 21.31 16.17
C ILE A 175 -41.76 21.53 16.61
N PRO A 176 -42.04 21.70 17.92
CA PRO A 176 -43.39 22.03 18.36
C PRO A 176 -43.84 23.40 17.80
N ASN A 177 -45.08 23.46 17.30
CA ASN A 177 -45.63 24.62 16.59
C ASN A 177 -45.43 25.96 17.33
N ASP A 178 -45.19 27.02 16.54
CA ASP A 178 -45.17 28.44 16.94
C ASP A 178 -44.06 28.89 17.90
N ASN A 179 -43.02 28.08 18.13
CA ASN A 179 -41.86 28.48 18.93
C ASN A 179 -40.67 28.94 18.07
N VAL A 180 -40.69 30.23 17.70
CA VAL A 180 -39.66 30.88 16.86
C VAL A 180 -38.24 30.76 17.46
N ASP A 181 -38.11 30.80 18.79
CA ASP A 181 -36.80 30.70 19.44
C ASP A 181 -36.26 29.26 19.42
N ALA A 182 -37.14 28.27 19.60
CA ALA A 182 -36.76 26.86 19.45
C ALA A 182 -36.37 26.53 18.00
N GLU A 183 -37.11 27.07 17.01
CA GLU A 183 -36.78 26.91 15.60
C GLU A 183 -35.40 27.48 15.26
N ARG A 184 -35.10 28.69 15.75
CA ARG A 184 -33.79 29.31 15.57
C ARG A 184 -32.67 28.49 16.23
N ALA A 185 -32.91 27.94 17.43
CA ALA A 185 -31.94 27.13 18.15
C ALA A 185 -31.63 25.82 17.40
N ILE A 186 -32.66 25.12 16.91
CA ILE A 186 -32.51 23.87 16.15
C ILE A 186 -31.80 24.11 14.82
N ARG A 187 -32.15 25.18 14.09
CA ARG A 187 -31.43 25.59 12.88
C ARG A 187 -29.95 25.81 13.15
N HIS A 188 -29.62 26.51 14.25
CA HIS A 188 -28.22 26.73 14.64
C HIS A 188 -27.50 25.43 15.00
N LEU A 189 -28.17 24.52 15.70
CA LEU A 189 -27.66 23.19 16.05
C LEU A 189 -27.34 22.37 14.80
N VAL A 190 -28.28 22.26 13.85
CA VAL A 190 -28.09 21.55 12.58
C VAL A 190 -26.90 22.10 11.80
N VAL A 191 -26.84 23.43 11.64
CA VAL A 191 -25.71 24.09 10.95
C VAL A 191 -24.38 23.78 11.64
N THR A 192 -24.37 23.71 12.97
CA THR A 192 -23.15 23.39 13.73
C THR A 192 -22.70 21.94 13.47
N HIS A 193 -23.62 20.98 13.46
CA HIS A 193 -23.32 19.59 13.12
C HIS A 193 -22.82 19.44 11.68
N LEU A 194 -23.51 20.06 10.71
CA LEU A 194 -23.12 20.03 9.30
C LEU A 194 -21.73 20.67 9.09
N ARG A 195 -21.41 21.76 9.80
CA ARG A 195 -20.06 22.35 9.78
C ARG A 195 -19.02 21.42 10.38
N SER A 196 -19.34 20.74 11.49
CA SER A 196 -18.44 19.75 12.08
C SER A 196 -18.13 18.62 11.10
N LEU A 197 -19.14 18.10 10.39
CA LEU A 197 -18.96 17.10 9.34
C LEU A 197 -18.11 17.64 8.19
N SER A 198 -18.33 18.90 7.77
CA SER A 198 -17.52 19.56 6.74
C SER A 198 -16.03 19.62 7.12
N TYR A 199 -15.71 19.92 8.39
CA TYR A 199 -14.31 19.94 8.83
C TYR A 199 -13.64 18.57 8.74
N ILE A 200 -14.37 17.50 9.08
CA ILE A 200 -13.86 16.12 8.95
C ILE A 200 -13.65 15.79 7.47
N VAL A 201 -14.56 16.18 6.58
CA VAL A 201 -14.43 15.99 5.11
C VAL A 201 -13.22 16.74 4.55
N ASP A 202 -12.93 17.93 5.06
CA ASP A 202 -11.72 18.70 4.70
C ASP A 202 -10.43 18.04 5.21
N ASP A 203 -10.46 17.42 6.39
CA ASP A 203 -9.34 16.64 6.93
C ASP A 203 -9.14 15.35 6.11
N LEU A 204 -10.22 14.66 5.75
CA LEU A 204 -10.19 13.51 4.84
C LEU A 204 -9.50 13.83 3.50
N ARG A 205 -9.73 15.02 2.95
CA ARG A 205 -9.02 15.46 1.74
C ARG A 205 -7.50 15.46 1.93
N TRP A 206 -7.04 15.89 3.09
CA TRP A 206 -5.62 15.96 3.40
C TRP A 206 -5.02 14.56 3.56
N GLU A 207 -5.69 13.67 4.31
CA GLU A 207 -5.19 12.29 4.49
C GLU A 207 -5.13 11.53 3.16
N ILE A 208 -6.17 11.64 2.32
CA ILE A 208 -6.17 11.05 0.97
C ILE A 208 -5.00 11.60 0.12
N HIS A 209 -4.65 12.88 0.29
CA HIS A 209 -3.52 13.48 -0.41
C HIS A 209 -2.18 12.91 0.07
N CYS A 210 -2.02 12.71 1.38
CA CYS A 210 -0.81 12.09 1.94
C CYS A 210 -0.61 10.67 1.40
N GLU A 211 -1.66 9.86 1.39
CA GLU A 211 -1.59 8.51 0.80
C GLU A 211 -1.23 8.55 -0.69
N ALA A 212 -1.76 9.52 -1.44
CA ALA A 212 -1.40 9.70 -2.84
C ALA A 212 0.09 10.00 -3.04
N GLN A 213 0.69 10.83 -2.18
CA GLN A 213 2.13 11.10 -2.22
C GLN A 213 2.94 9.86 -1.85
N GLY A 214 2.51 9.09 -0.85
CA GLY A 214 3.12 7.82 -0.46
C GLY A 214 3.22 6.82 -1.62
N ILE A 215 2.13 6.62 -2.38
CA ILE A 215 2.13 5.75 -3.58
C ILE A 215 3.12 6.25 -4.62
N VAL A 216 3.19 7.56 -4.85
CA VAL A 216 4.09 8.15 -5.85
C VAL A 216 5.53 7.85 -5.48
N ILE A 217 5.92 8.02 -4.22
CA ILE A 217 7.26 7.67 -3.71
C ILE A 217 7.54 6.18 -3.95
N GLN A 218 6.63 5.29 -3.54
CA GLN A 218 6.77 3.83 -3.73
C GLN A 218 6.94 3.41 -5.20
N ARG A 219 6.32 4.12 -6.14
CA ARG A 219 6.43 3.81 -7.58
C ARG A 219 7.75 4.27 -8.20
N TYR A 220 8.32 5.35 -7.69
CA TYR A 220 9.62 5.84 -8.17
C TYR A 220 10.81 5.09 -7.56
N ASP A 221 10.65 4.46 -6.39
CA ASP A 221 11.69 3.65 -5.74
C ASP A 221 12.01 2.34 -6.47
N ILE A 222 11.00 1.66 -7.05
CA ILE A 222 11.21 0.36 -7.72
C ILE A 222 11.82 0.49 -9.12
N ASN A 223 11.71 1.67 -9.75
CA ASN A 223 12.31 1.91 -11.05
C ASN A 223 13.80 2.33 -10.98
N ARG A 224 14.46 2.26 -9.80
CA ARG A 224 15.85 2.67 -9.61
C ARG A 224 16.77 1.47 -9.37
N ASP A 225 17.06 0.78 -10.47
CA ASP A 225 17.87 -0.44 -10.52
C ASP A 225 19.27 -0.23 -11.14
N ASP A 226 19.81 0.99 -11.09
CA ASP A 226 21.12 1.32 -11.67
C ASP A 226 22.11 1.76 -10.58
N ASP A 227 22.95 0.83 -10.12
CA ASP A 227 24.39 0.91 -9.74
C ASP A 227 24.98 2.10 -8.94
N GLU A 228 24.23 3.14 -8.61
CA GLU A 228 24.64 4.33 -7.85
C GLU A 228 23.79 4.48 -6.58
N GLN A 229 23.89 3.48 -5.70
CA GLN A 229 23.37 3.55 -4.33
C GLN A 229 24.20 4.53 -3.49
N LEU A 230 23.84 5.81 -3.51
CA LEU A 230 24.03 6.73 -2.38
C LEU A 230 22.99 7.86 -2.42
N SER A 231 22.09 7.84 -1.43
CA SER A 231 21.24 8.96 -0.95
C SER A 231 19.94 9.31 -1.69
N GLY A 232 19.15 8.32 -2.11
CA GLY A 232 17.77 8.53 -2.59
C GLY A 232 16.65 8.16 -1.62
N TYR A 233 16.97 7.76 -0.38
CA TYR A 233 15.96 7.45 0.62
C TYR A 233 15.28 8.74 1.09
N VAL A 234 13.95 8.78 1.06
CA VAL A 234 13.21 9.42 2.14
C VAL A 234 12.87 8.27 3.07
N SER A 235 13.58 8.12 4.19
CA SER A 235 13.27 7.06 5.15
C SER A 235 11.81 7.21 5.62
N ASN A 236 11.17 6.13 6.10
CA ASN A 236 9.83 6.25 6.68
C ASN A 236 9.80 7.33 7.79
N GLU A 237 10.90 7.48 8.52
CA GLU A 237 11.10 8.56 9.49
C GLU A 237 11.11 9.95 8.84
N GLU A 238 11.78 10.14 7.71
CA GLU A 238 11.79 11.42 6.97
C GLU A 238 10.42 11.75 6.34
N TYR A 239 9.65 10.74 5.89
CA TYR A 239 8.27 10.94 5.44
C TYR A 239 7.37 11.35 6.61
N LEU A 240 7.48 10.67 7.74
CA LEU A 240 6.73 11.00 8.96
C LEU A 240 7.10 12.38 9.49
N ASP A 241 8.38 12.77 9.41
CA ASP A 241 8.83 14.09 9.85
C ASP A 241 8.38 15.20 8.89
N TRP A 242 8.41 14.96 7.57
CA TRP A 242 7.80 15.85 6.58
C TRP A 242 6.29 16.01 6.85
N LYS A 243 5.55 14.90 7.06
CA LYS A 243 4.11 14.91 7.36
C LYS A 243 3.82 15.72 8.62
N LYS A 244 4.59 15.52 9.70
CA LYS A 244 4.48 16.30 10.94
C LYS A 244 4.76 17.78 10.74
N GLU A 245 5.72 18.13 9.89
CA GLU A 245 6.09 19.52 9.62
C GLU A 245 5.04 20.25 8.77
N GLU A 246 4.53 19.59 7.73
CA GLU A 246 3.35 20.03 6.96
C GLU A 246 2.12 20.21 7.85
N ASP A 247 1.82 19.25 8.74
CA ASP A 247 0.68 19.35 9.65
C ASP A 247 0.81 20.51 10.65
N LYS A 248 2.03 20.78 11.15
CA LYS A 248 2.29 21.95 11.99
C LYS A 248 2.03 23.25 11.23
N GLU A 249 2.47 23.34 9.98
CA GLU A 249 2.28 24.51 9.13
C GLU A 249 0.79 24.71 8.79
N ARG A 250 0.08 23.63 8.48
CA ARG A 250 -1.38 23.60 8.29
C ARG A 250 -2.13 24.06 9.54
N MET A 251 -1.77 23.57 10.73
CA MET A 251 -2.38 24.01 11.98
C MET A 251 -2.12 25.50 12.26
N ARG A 252 -0.91 26.00 11.95
CA ARG A 252 -0.60 27.44 12.02
C ARG A 252 -1.48 28.25 11.09
N LEU A 253 -1.59 27.84 9.83
CA LEU A 253 -2.41 28.51 8.83
C LEU A 253 -3.89 28.51 9.23
N ARG A 254 -4.43 27.39 9.74
CA ARG A 254 -5.80 27.32 10.27
C ARG A 254 -6.03 28.32 11.39
N LYS A 255 -5.10 28.42 12.35
CA LYS A 255 -5.18 29.42 13.44
C LYS A 255 -5.10 30.85 12.91
N TYR A 256 -4.25 31.11 11.92
CA TYR A 256 -4.12 32.43 11.29
C TYR A 256 -5.42 32.85 10.58
N TYR A 257 -6.02 31.96 9.79
CA TYR A 257 -7.28 32.26 9.10
C TYR A 257 -8.49 32.31 10.06
N ALA A 258 -8.50 31.49 11.11
CA ALA A 258 -9.55 31.53 12.14
C ALA A 258 -9.51 32.80 13.01
N SER A 259 -8.34 33.44 13.15
CA SER A 259 -8.18 34.71 13.88
C SER A 259 -8.43 35.95 13.02
N GLY A 260 -8.93 35.78 11.80
CA GLY A 260 -9.27 36.89 10.91
C GLY A 260 -8.05 37.57 10.28
N GLY A 261 -6.98 36.82 10.03
CA GLY A 261 -5.72 37.29 9.45
C GLY A 261 -5.92 38.26 8.27
N SER A 262 -5.88 39.55 8.59
CA SER A 262 -5.93 40.64 7.64
C SER A 262 -4.63 40.63 6.84
N ARG A 263 -4.73 40.38 5.53
CA ARG A 263 -3.66 40.74 4.60
C ARG A 263 -3.55 42.26 4.58
N THR A 264 -2.57 42.82 5.29
CA THR A 264 -1.92 44.07 4.91
C THR A 264 -0.93 43.80 3.79
#